data_AF-A0AAU3A320-F1
#
_entry.id   AF-A0AAU3A320-F1
#
_cell.length_a   1.000
_cell.length_b   1.000
_cell.length_c   1.000
_cell.angle_alpha   90.00
_cell.angle_beta   90.00
_cell.angle_gamma   90.00
#
_symmetry.space_group_name_H-M   'P 1'
#
loop_
_entity.id
_entity.type
_entity.pdbx_description
1 polymer ?
#
loop_
_entity_poly.entity_id
_entity_poly.type
_entity_poly.pdbx_seq_one_letter_code
_entity_poly.pdbx_strand_id
1 'polypeptide(L)'
;MPRSSAHSAPPLHALLRQYDAGSPLACEPVDQGLLNRGYRLATTRGSYFLKHHFDPETAAPAAIARQHRATERLAALGVPVAPPLPAADGRTVTVVRGASYALHPWVEGRHRSGAQLTAAQCRTLGALLGLVHACLEQVMGAAPARGRASADPADTLELIDTLLARVRRHRPHDAFDELARHRLVERRGLLESCAGRRPPQASATGWVHGDFHPFNLLYRGGVPAAIVDWDRLGVQPRAEEAVRAAVIFFVRPVGTLDLPKVRAYARAYRRASGAGADELAAAVHRVWWERLNDFWMLRWRYERGDHRADPQFPAASALAVWWTKEYGAVRDAFAE
;
A
#
# COMPACT_ATOMS: atom_id res chain seq x y z
N MET A 1 -27.55 6.54 1.18
CA MET A 1 -27.00 5.34 0.51
C MET A 1 -26.41 5.76 -0.82
N PRO A 2 -25.08 5.80 -1.01
CA PRO A 2 -24.56 5.82 -2.35
C PRO A 2 -24.82 4.43 -2.94
N ARG A 3 -25.40 4.41 -4.14
CA ARG A 3 -25.55 3.19 -4.94
C ARG A 3 -24.15 2.57 -5.07
N SER A 4 -23.93 1.45 -4.40
CA SER A 4 -22.96 0.45 -4.84
C SER A 4 -23.24 0.30 -6.33
N SER A 5 -22.30 0.73 -7.18
CA SER A 5 -22.37 0.41 -8.60
C SER A 5 -22.56 -1.10 -8.64
N ALA A 6 -23.74 -1.57 -9.04
CA ALA A 6 -24.04 -2.99 -9.09
C ALA A 6 -22.95 -3.66 -9.92
N HIS A 7 -21.98 -4.27 -9.25
CA HIS A 7 -20.81 -4.81 -9.90
C HIS A 7 -21.30 -6.02 -10.69
N SER A 8 -21.25 -5.93 -12.03
CA SER A 8 -21.56 -7.08 -12.86
C SER A 8 -20.64 -8.23 -12.45
N ALA A 9 -21.22 -9.39 -12.14
CA ALA A 9 -20.44 -10.58 -11.86
C ALA A 9 -19.40 -10.81 -12.97
N PRO A 10 -18.16 -11.24 -12.63
CA PRO A 10 -17.13 -11.47 -13.62
C PRO A 10 -17.61 -12.48 -14.67
N PRO A 11 -17.20 -12.34 -15.95
CA PRO A 11 -17.63 -13.23 -17.03
C PRO A 11 -16.89 -14.59 -16.98
N LEU A 12 -17.15 -15.38 -15.93
CA LEU A 12 -16.37 -16.56 -15.54
C LEU A 12 -16.17 -17.59 -16.64
N HIS A 13 -17.22 -17.94 -17.39
CA HIS A 13 -17.10 -18.91 -18.49
C HIS A 13 -16.18 -18.40 -19.62
N ALA A 14 -16.25 -17.10 -19.95
CA ALA A 14 -15.39 -16.53 -20.99
C ALA A 14 -13.93 -16.40 -20.53
N LEU A 15 -13.72 -16.17 -19.23
CA LEU A 15 -12.40 -16.13 -18.59
C LEU A 15 -11.78 -17.53 -18.53
N LEU A 16 -12.46 -18.49 -17.89
CA LEU A 16 -11.90 -19.81 -17.60
C LEU A 16 -11.65 -20.67 -18.84
N ARG A 17 -12.33 -20.42 -19.97
CA ARG A 17 -11.96 -21.07 -21.25
C ARG A 17 -10.53 -20.76 -21.72
N GLN A 18 -9.93 -19.69 -21.19
CA GLN A 18 -8.58 -19.28 -21.55
C GLN A 18 -7.53 -19.89 -20.63
N TYR A 19 -7.93 -20.44 -19.48
CA TYR A 19 -7.01 -21.00 -18.49
C TYR A 19 -7.18 -22.50 -18.37
N ASP A 20 -6.10 -23.20 -18.06
CA ASP A 20 -6.14 -24.62 -17.71
C ASP A 20 -6.59 -24.84 -16.24
N ALA A 21 -7.71 -24.21 -15.87
CA ALA A 21 -8.21 -24.10 -14.49
C ALA A 21 -9.56 -24.81 -14.28
N GLY A 22 -10.08 -25.51 -15.29
CA GLY A 22 -11.36 -26.23 -15.18
C GLY A 22 -12.59 -25.32 -15.21
N SER A 23 -13.74 -25.89 -14.81
CA SER A 23 -15.04 -25.20 -14.83
C SER A 23 -15.31 -24.49 -13.50
N PRO A 24 -16.00 -23.32 -13.50
CA PRO A 24 -16.31 -22.60 -12.27
C PRO A 24 -17.33 -23.37 -11.43
N LEU A 25 -17.10 -23.42 -10.11
CA LEU A 25 -18.00 -24.01 -9.12
C LEU A 25 -18.62 -22.93 -8.21
N ALA A 26 -17.81 -21.97 -7.75
CA ALA A 26 -18.25 -20.83 -6.94
C ALA A 26 -17.34 -19.62 -7.17
N CYS A 27 -17.87 -18.41 -7.03
CA CYS A 27 -17.11 -17.18 -7.15
C CYS A 27 -17.63 -16.15 -6.15
N GLU A 28 -16.81 -15.87 -5.14
CA GLU A 28 -17.19 -15.03 -4.01
C GLU A 28 -16.26 -13.82 -3.95
N PRO A 29 -16.78 -12.59 -3.76
CA PRO A 29 -15.93 -11.43 -3.48
C PRO A 29 -15.03 -11.68 -2.28
N VAL A 30 -13.80 -11.17 -2.33
CA VAL A 30 -12.90 -11.15 -1.17
C VAL A 30 -13.05 -9.81 -0.46
N ASP A 31 -13.56 -9.83 0.76
CA ASP A 31 -13.83 -8.61 1.56
C ASP A 31 -12.56 -7.95 2.13
N GLN A 32 -11.41 -8.63 2.04
CA GLN A 32 -10.14 -8.15 2.58
C GLN A 32 -9.31 -7.47 1.48
N GLY A 33 -9.11 -6.15 1.64
CA GLY A 33 -8.43 -5.27 0.69
C GLY A 33 -9.26 -4.02 0.45
N LEU A 34 -8.73 -2.85 0.80
CA LEU A 34 -9.51 -1.59 0.81
C LEU A 34 -10.01 -1.19 -0.59
N LEU A 35 -9.37 -1.67 -1.65
CA LEU A 35 -9.56 -1.17 -3.01
C LEU A 35 -9.77 -2.23 -4.07
N ASN A 36 -9.29 -3.46 -3.86
CA ASN A 36 -9.19 -4.43 -4.96
C ASN A 36 -10.49 -5.15 -5.23
N ARG A 37 -10.82 -5.32 -6.52
CA ARG A 37 -11.90 -6.20 -6.98
C ARG A 37 -11.34 -7.61 -7.14
N GLY A 38 -11.21 -8.30 -6.02
CA GLY A 38 -10.75 -9.68 -5.95
C GLY A 38 -11.89 -10.66 -5.70
N TYR A 39 -11.81 -11.83 -6.31
CA TYR A 39 -12.76 -12.92 -6.08
C TYR A 39 -12.02 -14.21 -5.75
N ARG A 40 -12.52 -14.96 -4.76
CA ARG A 40 -12.15 -16.35 -4.55
C ARG A 40 -12.95 -17.19 -5.54
N LEU A 41 -12.25 -17.85 -6.45
CA LEU A 41 -12.83 -18.67 -7.51
C LEU A 41 -12.55 -20.15 -7.23
N ALA A 42 -13.57 -20.91 -6.86
CA ALA A 42 -13.51 -22.36 -6.78
C ALA A 42 -13.83 -22.95 -8.17
N THR A 43 -13.06 -23.95 -8.56
CA THR A 43 -13.19 -24.63 -9.87
C THR A 43 -13.07 -26.14 -9.69
N THR A 44 -13.34 -26.90 -10.75
CA THR A 44 -13.09 -28.35 -10.79
C THR A 44 -11.61 -28.73 -10.66
N ARG A 45 -10.67 -27.79 -10.76
CA ARG A 45 -9.22 -28.05 -10.65
C ARG A 45 -8.53 -27.37 -9.47
N GLY A 46 -9.28 -26.65 -8.63
CA GLY A 46 -8.74 -26.01 -7.43
C GLY A 46 -9.36 -24.65 -7.14
N SER A 47 -8.71 -23.93 -6.23
CA SER A 47 -9.08 -22.57 -5.84
C SER A 47 -8.09 -21.55 -6.38
N TYR A 48 -8.61 -20.42 -6.83
CA TYR A 48 -7.85 -19.33 -7.42
C TYR A 48 -8.31 -17.99 -6.87
N PHE A 49 -7.44 -16.98 -6.98
CA PHE A 49 -7.79 -15.59 -6.80
C PHE A 49 -7.95 -14.93 -8.17
N LEU A 50 -9.17 -14.55 -8.53
CA LEU A 50 -9.45 -13.79 -9.74
C LEU A 50 -9.37 -12.30 -9.42
N LYS A 51 -8.38 -11.61 -10.00
CA LYS A 51 -8.23 -10.16 -9.89
C LYS A 51 -8.87 -9.47 -11.08
N HIS A 52 -9.68 -8.46 -10.81
CA HIS A 52 -10.19 -7.52 -11.81
C HIS A 52 -9.41 -6.21 -11.67
N HIS A 53 -8.60 -5.89 -12.67
CA HIS A 53 -7.88 -4.61 -12.74
C HIS A 53 -8.80 -3.55 -13.33
N PHE A 54 -9.18 -2.58 -12.50
CA PHE A 54 -10.17 -1.55 -12.87
C PHE A 54 -9.64 -0.13 -12.72
N ASP A 55 -8.49 0.08 -12.06
CA ASP A 55 -7.88 1.40 -11.90
C ASP A 55 -7.32 1.85 -13.27
N PRO A 56 -7.81 2.95 -13.87
CA PRO A 56 -7.33 3.41 -15.17
C PRO A 56 -5.82 3.65 -15.23
N GLU A 57 -5.18 3.96 -14.11
CA GLU A 57 -3.73 4.22 -14.05
C GLU A 57 -2.89 2.93 -14.15
N THR A 58 -3.45 1.79 -13.75
CA THR A 58 -2.72 0.51 -13.65
C THR A 58 -3.33 -0.62 -14.48
N ALA A 59 -4.57 -0.49 -14.96
CA ALA A 59 -5.33 -1.55 -15.62
C ALA A 59 -4.96 -1.80 -17.10
N ALA A 60 -4.01 -1.04 -17.64
CA ALA A 60 -3.51 -1.25 -18.99
C ALA A 60 -2.85 -2.64 -19.12
N PRO A 61 -3.28 -3.50 -20.07
CA PRO A 61 -2.79 -4.88 -20.17
C PRO A 61 -1.26 -5.01 -20.25
N ALA A 62 -0.59 -4.08 -20.94
CA ALA A 62 0.87 -4.07 -21.03
C ALA A 62 1.57 -3.75 -19.70
N ALA A 63 0.98 -2.87 -18.88
CA ALA A 63 1.50 -2.54 -17.56
C ALA A 63 1.35 -3.75 -16.61
N ILE A 64 0.17 -4.38 -16.60
CA ILE A 64 -0.10 -5.59 -15.82
C ILE A 64 0.85 -6.72 -16.26
N ALA A 65 1.00 -6.97 -17.55
CA ALA A 65 1.90 -8.02 -18.05
C ALA A 65 3.38 -7.76 -17.67
N ARG A 66 3.82 -6.50 -17.63
CA ARG A 66 5.17 -6.14 -17.14
C ARG A 66 5.33 -6.49 -15.65
N GLN A 67 4.34 -6.15 -14.84
CA GLN A 67 4.30 -6.49 -13.42
C GLN A 67 4.29 -8.02 -13.22
N HIS A 68 3.49 -8.76 -13.98
CA HIS A 68 3.44 -10.22 -13.92
C HIS A 68 4.80 -10.87 -14.18
N ARG A 69 5.51 -10.44 -15.23
CA ARG A 69 6.89 -10.89 -15.50
C ARG A 69 7.85 -10.57 -14.35
N ALA A 70 7.69 -9.42 -13.70
CA ALA A 70 8.48 -9.09 -12.52
C ALA A 70 8.19 -10.07 -11.38
N THR A 71 6.92 -10.34 -11.08
CA THR A 71 6.53 -11.28 -10.01
C THR A 71 6.98 -12.72 -10.29
N GLU A 72 6.94 -13.18 -11.54
CA GLU A 72 7.48 -14.50 -11.93
C GLU A 72 8.99 -14.59 -11.66
N ARG A 73 9.75 -13.56 -12.04
CA ARG A 73 11.19 -13.51 -11.80
C ARG A 73 11.54 -13.36 -10.32
N LEU A 74 10.74 -12.61 -9.55
CA LEU A 74 10.90 -12.52 -8.09
C LEU A 74 10.65 -13.89 -7.43
N ALA A 75 9.64 -14.64 -7.88
CA ALA A 75 9.39 -15.98 -7.39
C ALA A 75 10.58 -16.92 -7.66
N ALA A 76 11.20 -16.82 -8.85
CA ALA A 76 12.41 -17.57 -9.19
C ALA A 76 13.63 -17.23 -8.31
N LEU A 77 13.65 -16.03 -7.70
CA LEU A 77 14.65 -15.62 -6.70
C LEU A 77 14.26 -15.99 -5.27
N GLY A 78 13.15 -16.72 -5.07
CA GLY A 78 12.69 -17.16 -3.75
C GLY A 78 11.93 -16.11 -2.95
N VAL A 79 11.56 -14.96 -3.55
CA VAL A 79 10.69 -13.98 -2.90
C VAL A 79 9.29 -14.59 -2.78
N PRO A 80 8.63 -14.54 -1.60
CA PRO A 80 7.30 -15.09 -1.42
C PRO A 80 6.28 -14.20 -2.14
N VAL A 81 6.00 -14.48 -3.41
CA VAL A 81 4.99 -13.79 -4.24
C VAL A 81 4.04 -14.82 -4.85
N ALA A 82 2.93 -14.35 -5.43
CA ALA A 82 1.95 -15.19 -6.10
C ALA A 82 1.83 -14.83 -7.59
N PRO A 83 2.74 -15.33 -8.45
CA PRO A 83 2.67 -15.08 -9.89
C PRO A 83 1.32 -15.54 -10.46
N PRO A 84 0.79 -14.86 -11.48
CA PRO A 84 -0.45 -15.26 -12.13
C PRO A 84 -0.28 -16.59 -12.88
N LEU A 85 -1.40 -17.27 -13.13
CA LEU A 85 -1.45 -18.39 -14.05
C LEU A 85 -1.39 -17.86 -15.49
N PRO A 86 -0.58 -18.48 -16.37
CA PRO A 86 -0.67 -18.23 -17.80
C PRO A 86 -1.96 -18.82 -18.36
N ALA A 87 -2.56 -18.11 -19.32
CA ALA A 87 -3.58 -18.65 -20.21
C ALA A 87 -2.96 -19.66 -21.18
N ALA A 88 -3.79 -20.37 -21.94
CA ALA A 88 -3.37 -21.37 -22.93
C ALA A 88 -2.45 -20.79 -24.02
N ASP A 89 -2.52 -19.48 -24.27
CA ASP A 89 -1.65 -18.76 -25.20
C ASP A 89 -0.39 -18.16 -24.53
N GLY A 90 -0.15 -18.47 -23.26
CA GLY A 90 0.98 -17.98 -22.47
C GLY A 90 0.80 -16.57 -21.89
N ARG A 91 -0.26 -15.84 -22.24
CA ARG A 91 -0.51 -14.50 -21.66
C ARG A 91 -1.05 -14.64 -20.23
N THR A 92 -0.66 -13.71 -19.36
CA THR A 92 -1.10 -13.69 -17.96
C THR A 92 -2.23 -12.70 -17.69
N VAL A 93 -2.68 -11.99 -18.72
CA VAL A 93 -3.76 -10.99 -18.63
C VAL A 93 -4.80 -11.32 -19.69
N THR A 94 -6.04 -11.44 -19.25
CA THR A 94 -7.19 -11.74 -20.09
C THR A 94 -8.11 -10.52 -20.14
N VAL A 95 -8.43 -10.04 -21.34
CA VAL A 95 -9.38 -8.93 -21.54
C VAL A 95 -10.72 -9.49 -21.99
N VAL A 96 -11.78 -9.23 -21.21
CA VAL A 96 -13.14 -9.63 -21.55
C VAL A 96 -14.06 -8.42 -21.39
N ARG A 97 -14.82 -8.09 -22.44
CA ARG A 97 -15.74 -6.94 -22.45
C ARG A 97 -15.07 -5.61 -22.04
N GLY A 98 -13.82 -5.42 -22.45
CA GLY A 98 -13.03 -4.21 -22.15
C GLY A 98 -12.43 -4.15 -20.75
N ALA A 99 -12.65 -5.15 -19.89
CA ALA A 99 -12.07 -5.22 -18.55
C ALA A 99 -10.91 -6.22 -18.50
N SER A 100 -9.84 -5.86 -17.77
CA SER A 100 -8.63 -6.66 -17.60
C SER A 100 -8.74 -7.56 -16.37
N TYR A 101 -8.47 -8.85 -16.55
CA TYR A 101 -8.49 -9.86 -15.49
C TYR A 101 -7.20 -10.67 -15.45
N ALA A 102 -6.83 -11.09 -14.25
CA ALA A 102 -5.72 -12.00 -14.00
C ALA A 102 -6.15 -13.09 -13.02
N LEU A 103 -5.73 -14.33 -13.28
CA LEU A 103 -5.97 -15.46 -12.40
C LEU A 103 -4.69 -15.77 -11.63
N HIS A 104 -4.74 -15.79 -10.31
CA HIS A 104 -3.61 -16.11 -9.44
C HIS A 104 -3.89 -17.40 -8.67
N PRO A 105 -2.86 -18.14 -8.24
CA PRO A 105 -3.06 -19.25 -7.32
C PRO A 105 -3.68 -18.73 -6.03
N TRP A 106 -4.60 -19.49 -5.45
CA TRP A 106 -5.08 -19.19 -4.11
C TRP A 106 -3.97 -19.48 -3.10
N VAL A 107 -3.55 -18.46 -2.35
CA VAL A 107 -2.55 -18.60 -1.30
C VAL A 107 -3.24 -18.75 0.05
N GLU A 108 -3.13 -19.94 0.63
CA GLU A 108 -3.58 -20.18 2.00
C GLU A 108 -2.74 -19.37 2.99
N GLY A 109 -3.36 -18.37 3.63
CA GLY A 109 -2.74 -17.47 4.59
C GLY A 109 -3.75 -16.45 5.14
N ARG A 110 -3.30 -15.67 6.13
CA ARG A 110 -4.07 -14.58 6.73
C ARG A 110 -3.25 -13.31 6.84
N HIS A 111 -3.88 -12.16 6.75
CA HIS A 111 -3.24 -10.90 7.12
C HIS A 111 -2.93 -10.87 8.63
N ARG A 112 -1.87 -10.15 8.99
CA ARG A 112 -1.53 -9.85 10.39
C ARG A 112 -1.27 -8.36 10.52
N SER A 113 -1.89 -7.74 11.51
CA SER A 113 -1.53 -6.39 11.94
C SER A 113 -0.13 -6.41 12.58
N GLY A 114 0.60 -5.28 12.55
CA GLY A 114 1.90 -5.21 13.22
C GLY A 114 1.81 -5.34 14.74
N ALA A 115 0.64 -5.09 15.35
CA ALA A 115 0.38 -5.39 16.75
C ALA A 115 0.59 -6.89 17.06
N GLN A 116 0.22 -7.78 16.15
CA GLN A 116 0.34 -9.24 16.28
C GLN A 116 1.75 -9.77 16.00
N LEU A 117 2.70 -8.93 15.56
CA LEU A 117 4.06 -9.34 15.26
C LEU A 117 4.95 -9.23 16.51
N THR A 118 5.73 -10.28 16.77
CA THR A 118 6.81 -10.24 17.76
C THR A 118 8.00 -9.43 17.24
N ALA A 119 8.93 -9.05 18.12
CA ALA A 119 10.16 -8.36 17.71
C ALA A 119 10.98 -9.19 16.68
N ALA A 120 10.98 -10.52 16.80
CA ALA A 120 11.62 -11.41 15.82
C ALA A 120 10.94 -11.33 14.45
N GLN A 121 9.60 -11.35 14.43
CA GLN A 121 8.85 -11.22 13.19
C GLN A 121 8.98 -9.83 12.56
N CYS A 122 9.16 -8.77 13.37
CA CYS A 122 9.46 -7.43 12.85
C CYS A 122 10.82 -7.40 12.14
N ARG A 123 11.83 -8.10 12.66
CA ARG A 123 13.13 -8.27 11.96
C ARG A 123 12.95 -9.02 10.64
N THR A 124 12.19 -10.12 10.64
CA THR A 124 11.89 -10.86 9.40
C THR A 124 11.18 -9.98 8.37
N LEU A 125 10.22 -9.16 8.80
CA LEU A 125 9.50 -8.23 7.92
C LEU A 125 10.43 -7.17 7.30
N GLY A 126 11.35 -6.60 8.10
CA GLY A 126 12.33 -5.63 7.61
C GLY A 126 13.31 -6.25 6.62
N ALA A 127 13.84 -7.43 6.96
CA ALA A 127 14.72 -8.19 6.06
C ALA A 127 14.02 -8.57 4.75
N LEU A 128 12.74 -8.97 4.82
CA LEU A 128 11.95 -9.31 3.64
C LEU A 128 11.81 -8.12 2.69
N LEU A 129 11.46 -6.92 3.19
CA LEU A 129 11.35 -5.76 2.30
C LEU A 129 12.72 -5.37 1.71
N GLY A 130 13.80 -5.48 2.48
CA GLY A 130 15.15 -5.24 1.96
C GLY A 130 15.52 -6.21 0.84
N LEU A 131 15.20 -7.50 1.01
CA LEU A 131 15.36 -8.52 -0.03
C LEU A 131 14.51 -8.21 -1.27
N VAL A 132 13.24 -7.83 -1.08
CA VAL A 132 12.34 -7.45 -2.19
C VAL A 132 12.96 -6.34 -3.04
N HIS A 133 13.45 -5.27 -2.40
CA HIS A 133 14.10 -4.17 -3.12
C HIS A 133 15.36 -4.61 -3.87
N ALA A 134 16.20 -5.45 -3.26
CA ALA A 134 17.39 -5.97 -3.92
C ALA A 134 17.04 -6.84 -5.15
N CYS A 135 16.07 -7.75 -5.00
CA CYS A 135 15.60 -8.60 -6.09
C CYS A 135 14.90 -7.79 -7.19
N LEU A 136 14.14 -6.76 -6.83
CA LEU A 136 13.49 -5.88 -7.80
C LEU A 136 14.49 -5.19 -8.73
N GLU A 137 15.60 -4.71 -8.19
CA GLU A 137 16.67 -4.12 -9.01
C GLU A 137 17.24 -5.13 -10.02
N GLN A 138 17.39 -6.39 -9.61
CA GLN A 138 17.86 -7.47 -10.49
C GLN A 138 16.82 -7.83 -11.58
N VAL A 139 15.52 -7.84 -11.24
CA VAL A 139 14.48 -8.30 -12.19
C VAL A 139 13.95 -7.19 -13.08
N MET A 140 14.00 -5.94 -12.66
CA MET A 140 13.53 -4.80 -13.45
C MET A 140 14.65 -4.10 -14.23
N GLY A 141 15.90 -4.29 -13.83
CA GLY A 141 17.04 -3.58 -14.39
C GLY A 141 17.14 -2.14 -13.89
N ALA A 142 18.01 -1.34 -14.52
CA ALA A 142 18.29 0.02 -14.10
C ALA A 142 17.02 0.90 -14.12
N ALA A 143 16.70 1.48 -12.97
CA ALA A 143 15.59 2.43 -12.86
C ALA A 143 15.98 3.78 -13.47
N PRO A 144 15.11 4.43 -14.26
CA PRO A 144 15.32 5.81 -14.66
C PRO A 144 15.34 6.72 -13.43
N ALA A 145 16.38 7.54 -13.28
CA ALA A 145 16.41 8.55 -12.23
C ALA A 145 15.26 9.54 -12.42
N ARG A 146 14.42 9.71 -11.38
CA ARG A 146 13.31 10.67 -11.39
C ARG A 146 13.37 11.56 -10.16
N GLY A 147 13.22 12.86 -10.39
CA GLY A 147 12.99 13.80 -9.29
C GLY A 147 11.60 13.59 -8.69
N ARG A 148 11.51 13.53 -7.37
CA ARG A 148 10.24 13.48 -6.64
C ARG A 148 10.10 14.68 -5.72
N ALA A 149 9.28 15.64 -6.14
CA ALA A 149 8.98 16.83 -5.37
C ALA A 149 8.35 16.48 -4.01
N SER A 150 8.59 17.32 -3.00
CA SER A 150 7.85 17.29 -1.74
C SER A 150 6.54 18.06 -1.89
N ALA A 151 5.51 17.65 -1.14
CA ALA A 151 4.21 18.33 -1.13
C ALA A 151 4.36 19.82 -0.83
N ASP A 152 3.59 20.65 -1.52
CA ASP A 152 3.55 22.09 -1.28
C ASP A 152 2.58 22.43 -0.14
N PRO A 153 3.02 23.15 0.91
CA PRO A 153 2.14 23.64 1.95
C PRO A 153 0.98 24.49 1.42
N ALA A 154 1.19 25.28 0.37
CA ALA A 154 0.15 26.16 -0.18
C ALA A 154 -1.02 25.34 -0.74
N ASP A 155 -0.72 24.39 -1.63
CA ASP A 155 -1.72 23.44 -2.18
C ASP A 155 -2.45 22.68 -1.07
N THR A 156 -1.70 22.33 -0.02
CA THR A 156 -2.23 21.57 1.11
C THR A 156 -3.17 22.41 1.98
N LEU A 157 -2.85 23.69 2.21
CA LEU A 157 -3.70 24.63 2.94
C LEU A 157 -5.00 24.91 2.18
N GLU A 158 -4.95 25.03 0.85
CA GLU A 158 -6.13 25.15 -0.01
C GLU A 158 -7.01 23.89 0.06
N LEU A 159 -6.39 22.70 0.03
CA LEU A 159 -7.10 21.44 0.23
C LEU A 159 -7.78 21.38 1.61
N ILE A 160 -7.11 21.86 2.66
CA ILE A 160 -7.69 21.94 4.01
C ILE A 160 -8.96 22.82 4.01
N ASP A 161 -8.92 23.99 3.37
CA ASP A 161 -10.11 24.87 3.26
C ASP A 161 -11.26 24.18 2.53
N THR A 162 -10.94 23.51 1.42
CA THR A 162 -11.91 22.74 0.63
C THR A 162 -12.55 21.63 1.48
N LEU A 163 -11.75 20.86 2.21
CA LEU A 163 -12.24 19.77 3.06
C LEU A 163 -13.05 20.30 4.24
N LEU A 164 -12.64 21.41 4.88
CA LEU A 164 -13.41 22.05 5.95
C LEU A 164 -14.80 22.49 5.47
N ALA A 165 -14.89 23.04 4.26
CA ALA A 165 -16.17 23.39 3.65
C ALA A 165 -17.06 22.16 3.41
N ARG A 166 -16.49 21.04 2.96
CA ARG A 166 -17.22 19.77 2.76
C ARG A 166 -17.71 19.19 4.08
N VAL A 167 -16.85 19.13 5.10
CA VAL A 167 -17.21 18.67 6.47
C VAL A 167 -18.40 19.48 7.01
N ARG A 168 -18.37 20.81 6.89
CA ARG A 168 -19.46 21.69 7.34
C ARG A 168 -20.79 21.40 6.64
N ARG A 169 -20.76 21.00 5.37
CA ARG A 169 -21.94 20.71 4.54
C ARG A 169 -22.43 19.27 4.65
N HIS A 170 -21.60 18.33 5.11
CA HIS A 170 -21.93 16.91 5.18
C HIS A 170 -23.14 16.65 6.10
N ARG A 171 -24.11 15.85 5.62
CA ARG A 171 -25.32 15.49 6.36
C ARG A 171 -25.70 14.02 6.12
N PRO A 172 -26.18 13.29 7.15
CA PRO A 172 -26.24 13.69 8.56
C PRO A 172 -24.83 13.91 9.13
N HIS A 173 -24.69 14.84 10.07
CA HIS A 173 -23.42 15.12 10.71
C HIS A 173 -23.15 14.05 11.78
N ASP A 174 -21.92 13.50 11.81
CA ASP A 174 -21.56 12.44 12.74
C ASP A 174 -20.22 12.68 13.47
N ALA A 175 -19.81 11.74 14.32
CA ALA A 175 -18.56 11.83 15.09
C ALA A 175 -17.30 11.82 14.20
N PHE A 176 -17.38 11.28 12.98
CA PHE A 176 -16.26 11.35 12.04
C PHE A 176 -16.08 12.79 11.56
N ASP A 177 -17.17 13.49 11.26
CA ASP A 177 -17.14 14.90 10.83
C ASP A 177 -16.53 15.81 11.92
N GLU A 178 -16.85 15.55 13.19
CA GLU A 178 -16.26 16.26 14.33
C GLU A 178 -14.74 16.05 14.39
N LEU A 179 -14.29 14.81 14.28
CA LEU A 179 -12.87 14.46 14.29
C LEU A 179 -12.14 15.03 13.07
N ALA A 180 -12.75 14.95 11.88
CA ALA A 180 -12.19 15.48 10.65
C ALA A 180 -11.98 17.00 10.76
N ARG A 181 -12.99 17.74 11.24
CA ARG A 181 -12.88 19.18 11.49
C ARG A 181 -11.74 19.49 12.47
N HIS A 182 -11.68 18.79 13.60
CA HIS A 182 -10.64 18.98 14.60
C HIS A 182 -9.24 18.76 14.00
N ARG A 183 -9.03 17.63 13.30
CA ARG A 183 -7.73 17.27 12.73
C ARG A 183 -7.31 18.16 11.57
N LEU A 184 -8.25 18.68 10.77
CA LEU A 184 -7.95 19.65 9.71
C LEU A 184 -7.42 20.97 10.28
N VAL A 185 -8.07 21.50 11.33
CA VAL A 185 -7.63 22.73 12.00
C VAL A 185 -6.28 22.54 12.68
N GLU A 186 -6.11 21.43 13.40
CA GLU A 186 -4.83 21.09 14.02
C GLU A 186 -3.72 20.93 12.97
N ARG A 187 -4.02 20.30 11.83
CA ARG A 187 -3.04 20.10 10.77
C ARG A 187 -2.61 21.40 10.09
N ARG A 188 -3.53 22.36 9.92
CA ARG A 188 -3.20 23.71 9.46
C ARG A 188 -2.13 24.35 10.34
N GLY A 189 -2.37 24.39 11.66
CA GLY A 189 -1.42 24.99 12.60
C GLY A 189 -0.05 24.28 12.61
N LEU A 190 -0.01 22.96 12.44
CA LEU A 190 1.24 22.21 12.30
C LEU A 190 1.99 22.52 11.01
N LEU A 191 1.30 22.68 9.88
CA LEU A 191 1.92 23.03 8.60
C LEU A 191 2.52 24.43 8.66
N GLU A 192 1.81 25.39 9.26
CA GLU A 192 2.29 26.76 9.47
C GLU A 192 3.55 26.76 10.37
N SER A 193 3.53 26.03 11.49
CA SER A 193 4.68 25.95 12.40
C SER A 193 5.89 25.20 11.81
N CYS A 194 5.65 24.31 10.86
CA CYS A 194 6.68 23.49 10.22
C CYS A 194 7.05 23.96 8.80
N ALA A 195 6.57 25.11 8.32
CA ALA A 195 6.73 25.54 6.93
C ALA A 195 8.21 25.56 6.45
N GLY A 196 9.13 25.98 7.32
CA GLY A 196 10.58 25.99 7.05
C GLY A 196 11.25 24.61 7.05
N ARG A 197 10.51 23.53 7.28
CA ARG A 197 11.00 22.14 7.34
C ARG A 197 10.60 21.32 6.10
N ARG A 198 10.21 21.97 5.01
CA ARG A 198 9.92 21.30 3.74
C ARG A 198 11.19 20.61 3.23
N PRO A 199 11.17 19.28 3.00
CA PRO A 199 12.33 18.58 2.48
C PRO A 199 12.60 18.93 1.01
N PRO A 200 13.87 18.88 0.55
CA PRO A 200 14.22 19.07 -0.86
C PRO A 200 13.69 17.92 -1.72
N GLN A 201 13.72 18.08 -3.04
CA GLN A 201 13.39 17.02 -3.99
C GLN A 201 14.25 15.77 -3.74
N ALA A 202 13.62 14.58 -3.71
CA ALA A 202 14.35 13.32 -3.63
C ALA A 202 14.66 12.76 -5.02
N SER A 203 15.73 11.96 -5.08
CA SER A 203 16.03 11.13 -6.24
C SER A 203 15.36 9.76 -6.06
N ALA A 204 14.45 9.41 -6.97
CA ALA A 204 13.86 8.09 -7.06
C ALA A 204 14.68 7.25 -8.04
N THR A 205 15.42 6.28 -7.53
CA THR A 205 16.37 5.47 -8.32
C THR A 205 16.22 3.96 -8.13
N GLY A 206 15.20 3.51 -7.39
CA GLY A 206 15.00 2.08 -7.13
C GLY A 206 13.58 1.63 -7.37
N TRP A 207 13.42 0.36 -7.72
CA TRP A 207 12.13 -0.27 -7.86
C TRP A 207 11.59 -0.67 -6.48
N VAL A 208 10.32 -0.36 -6.25
CA VAL A 208 9.60 -0.63 -5.00
C VAL A 208 8.31 -1.39 -5.28
N HIS A 209 7.75 -2.05 -4.28
CA HIS A 209 6.40 -2.62 -4.38
C HIS A 209 5.35 -1.53 -4.66
N GLY A 210 5.53 -0.35 -4.04
CA GLY A 210 4.70 0.83 -4.14
C GLY A 210 3.50 0.86 -3.18
N ASP A 211 3.27 -0.21 -2.41
CA ASP A 211 2.13 -0.35 -1.49
C ASP A 211 2.33 -1.47 -0.44
N PHE A 212 3.54 -1.58 0.10
CA PHE A 212 3.86 -2.66 1.03
C PHE A 212 3.26 -2.41 2.43
N HIS A 213 2.16 -3.09 2.77
CA HIS A 213 1.43 -2.91 4.01
C HIS A 213 0.73 -4.20 4.49
N PRO A 214 0.16 -4.27 5.72
CA PRO A 214 -0.44 -5.49 6.29
C PRO A 214 -1.47 -6.22 5.41
N PHE A 215 -2.29 -5.49 4.65
CA PHE A 215 -3.29 -6.08 3.75
C PHE A 215 -2.72 -6.61 2.43
N ASN A 216 -1.43 -6.39 2.16
CA ASN A 216 -0.73 -6.89 0.97
C ASN A 216 0.29 -7.98 1.33
N LEU A 217 0.30 -8.43 2.59
CA LEU A 217 1.14 -9.51 3.06
C LEU A 217 0.32 -10.59 3.77
N LEU A 218 0.36 -11.79 3.22
CA LEU A 218 -0.25 -12.99 3.79
C LEU A 218 0.77 -13.74 4.64
N TYR A 219 0.31 -14.28 5.76
CA TYR A 219 1.09 -15.11 6.65
C TYR A 219 0.49 -16.51 6.77
N ARG A 220 1.35 -17.53 6.77
CA ARG A 220 1.01 -18.90 7.18
C ARG A 220 1.72 -19.18 8.50
N GLY A 221 0.95 -19.39 9.56
CA GLY A 221 1.51 -19.34 10.90
C GLY A 221 2.22 -17.99 11.11
N GLY A 222 3.47 -18.00 11.56
CA GLY A 222 4.27 -16.80 11.79
C GLY A 222 5.15 -16.34 10.63
N VAL A 223 5.04 -16.97 9.46
CA VAL A 223 5.97 -16.78 8.33
C VAL A 223 5.24 -16.08 7.16
N PRO A 224 5.86 -15.07 6.51
CA PRO A 224 5.37 -14.51 5.25
C PRO A 224 5.14 -15.59 4.19
N ALA A 225 3.92 -15.69 3.67
CA ALA A 225 3.53 -16.69 2.68
C ALA A 225 3.44 -16.11 1.27
N ALA A 226 2.89 -14.90 1.12
CA ALA A 226 2.88 -14.18 -0.16
C ALA A 226 2.74 -12.67 0.04
N ILE A 227 3.49 -11.93 -0.77
CA ILE A 227 3.31 -10.51 -1.03
C ILE A 227 2.42 -10.41 -2.28
N VAL A 228 1.29 -9.75 -2.13
CA VAL A 228 0.25 -9.63 -3.15
C VAL A 228 0.05 -8.16 -3.53
N ASP A 229 -0.68 -7.94 -4.63
CA ASP A 229 -1.03 -6.61 -5.12
C ASP A 229 0.15 -5.71 -5.53
N TRP A 230 0.78 -6.10 -6.64
CA TRP A 230 1.92 -5.40 -7.22
C TRP A 230 1.53 -4.27 -8.20
N ASP A 231 0.27 -3.80 -8.19
CA ASP A 231 -0.24 -2.83 -9.17
C ASP A 231 0.51 -1.48 -9.09
N ARG A 232 1.08 -1.17 -7.92
CA ARG A 232 1.88 0.05 -7.68
C ARG A 232 3.39 -0.13 -7.89
N LEU A 233 3.81 -1.28 -8.43
CA LEU A 233 5.21 -1.55 -8.76
C LEU A 233 5.76 -0.43 -9.66
N GLY A 234 6.78 0.27 -9.16
CA GLY A 234 7.29 1.45 -9.83
C GLY A 234 8.60 1.95 -9.24
N VAL A 235 9.15 2.98 -9.87
CA VAL A 235 10.38 3.63 -9.42
C VAL A 235 10.05 4.68 -8.36
N GLN A 236 10.53 4.47 -7.13
CA GLN A 236 10.37 5.40 -6.00
C GLN A 236 11.61 5.36 -5.09
N PRO A 237 11.75 6.28 -4.13
CA PRO A 237 12.78 6.18 -3.11
C PRO A 237 12.53 4.96 -2.20
N ARG A 238 13.42 3.97 -2.24
CA ARG A 238 13.26 2.68 -1.52
C ARG A 238 13.17 2.84 -0.01
N ALA A 239 13.99 3.73 0.56
CA ALA A 239 13.97 4.03 1.99
C ALA A 239 12.62 4.64 2.43
N GLU A 240 11.96 5.43 1.57
CA GLU A 240 10.64 5.97 1.88
C GLU A 240 9.55 4.88 1.90
N GLU A 241 9.61 3.87 1.01
CA GLU A 241 8.70 2.72 1.11
C GLU A 241 8.90 1.99 2.45
N ALA A 242 10.14 1.79 2.89
CA ALA A 242 10.42 1.13 4.16
C ALA A 242 9.87 1.92 5.36
N VAL A 243 10.00 3.26 5.35
CA VAL A 243 9.42 4.11 6.39
C VAL A 243 7.89 4.08 6.34
N ARG A 244 7.27 4.22 5.16
CA ARG A 244 5.81 4.16 5.00
C ARG A 244 5.25 2.81 5.47
N ALA A 245 5.90 1.71 5.08
CA ALA A 245 5.54 0.37 5.52
C ALA A 245 5.58 0.26 7.06
N ALA A 246 6.70 0.62 7.69
CA ALA A 246 6.83 0.59 9.14
C ALA A 246 5.76 1.43 9.85
N VAL A 247 5.46 2.62 9.33
CA VAL A 247 4.42 3.49 9.86
C VAL A 247 3.05 2.81 9.83
N ILE A 248 2.68 2.17 8.72
CA ILE A 248 1.38 1.51 8.59
C ILE A 248 1.31 0.23 9.44
N PHE A 249 2.39 -0.57 9.49
CA PHE A 249 2.43 -1.78 10.31
C PHE A 249 2.37 -1.46 11.80
N PHE A 250 3.06 -0.42 12.27
CA PHE A 250 3.35 -0.21 13.69
C PHE A 250 2.64 1.00 14.32
N VAL A 251 1.73 1.66 13.59
CA VAL A 251 0.83 2.64 14.20
C VAL A 251 -0.15 1.95 15.14
N ARG A 252 -0.27 2.49 16.36
CA ARG A 252 -1.19 2.04 17.41
C ARG A 252 -2.52 2.78 17.27
N PRO A 253 -3.64 2.25 17.79
CA PRO A 253 -4.97 2.88 17.67
C PRO A 253 -5.02 4.33 18.16
N VAL A 254 -4.19 4.69 19.14
CA VAL A 254 -4.07 6.05 19.69
C VAL A 254 -3.26 7.03 18.83
N GLY A 255 -2.74 6.58 17.68
CA GLY A 255 -1.91 7.41 16.78
C GLY A 255 -0.47 7.56 17.24
N THR A 256 0.13 6.54 17.85
CA THR A 256 1.56 6.51 18.20
C THR A 256 2.26 5.35 17.51
N LEU A 257 3.57 5.44 17.26
CA LEU A 257 4.33 4.31 16.71
C LEU A 257 4.87 3.41 17.83
N ASP A 258 4.87 2.10 17.58
CA ASP A 258 5.63 1.15 18.36
C ASP A 258 7.13 1.22 18.02
N LEU A 259 7.84 2.16 18.63
CA LEU A 259 9.25 2.43 18.32
C LEU A 259 10.19 1.21 18.52
N PRO A 260 10.03 0.36 19.55
CA PRO A 260 10.81 -0.88 19.65
C PRO A 260 10.65 -1.80 18.44
N LYS A 261 9.42 -1.97 17.92
CA LYS A 261 9.16 -2.76 16.70
C LYS A 261 9.72 -2.09 15.45
N VAL A 262 9.57 -0.77 15.33
CA VAL A 262 10.16 0.03 14.24
C VAL A 262 11.68 -0.17 14.21
N ARG A 263 12.36 -0.09 15.36
CA ARG A 263 13.81 -0.28 15.46
C ARG A 263 14.25 -1.68 15.04
N ALA A 264 13.54 -2.71 15.48
CA ALA A 264 13.81 -4.09 15.07
C ALA A 264 13.66 -4.27 13.54
N TYR A 265 12.59 -3.71 12.96
CA TYR A 265 12.33 -3.71 11.52
C TYR A 265 13.41 -2.94 10.73
N ALA A 266 13.68 -1.68 11.09
CA ALA A 266 14.56 -0.78 10.34
C ALA A 266 16.00 -1.29 10.30
N ARG A 267 16.52 -1.81 11.42
CA ARG A 267 17.86 -2.43 11.47
C ARG A 267 17.98 -3.63 10.52
N ALA A 268 16.93 -4.45 10.44
CA ALA A 268 16.93 -5.61 9.55
C ALA A 268 16.82 -5.20 8.08
N TYR A 269 15.98 -4.20 7.79
CA TYR A 269 15.85 -3.62 6.45
C TYR A 269 17.18 -3.04 5.95
N ARG A 270 17.85 -2.22 6.76
CA ARG A 270 19.14 -1.60 6.39
C ARG A 270 20.20 -2.66 6.08
N ARG A 271 20.31 -3.71 6.91
CA ARG A 271 21.24 -4.82 6.65
C ARG A 271 20.94 -5.56 5.35
N ALA A 272 19.66 -5.80 5.03
CA ALA A 272 19.27 -6.54 3.84
C ALA A 272 19.34 -5.72 2.54
N SER A 273 19.09 -4.40 2.62
CA SER A 273 19.07 -3.49 1.45
C SER A 273 20.38 -2.77 1.20
N GLY A 274 21.28 -2.72 2.18
CA GLY A 274 22.48 -1.86 2.16
C GLY A 274 22.20 -0.38 2.45
N ALA A 275 20.97 -0.01 2.80
CA ALA A 275 20.60 1.39 3.05
C ALA A 275 21.31 2.00 4.27
N GLY A 276 21.85 3.20 4.10
CA GLY A 276 22.57 3.95 5.13
C GLY A 276 21.66 4.49 6.25
N ALA A 277 22.23 4.85 7.39
CA ALA A 277 21.49 5.51 8.47
C ALA A 277 20.93 6.86 8.01
N ASP A 278 21.76 7.65 7.32
CA ASP A 278 21.37 8.98 6.81
C ASP A 278 20.30 8.90 5.73
N GLU A 279 20.32 7.86 4.89
CA GLU A 279 19.30 7.60 3.88
C GLU A 279 17.93 7.36 4.55
N LEU A 280 17.89 6.52 5.59
CA LEU A 280 16.68 6.27 6.37
C LEU A 280 16.23 7.51 7.15
N ALA A 281 17.15 8.30 7.71
CA ALA A 281 16.83 9.54 8.41
C ALA A 281 16.20 10.58 7.45
N ALA A 282 16.74 10.71 6.23
CA ALA A 282 16.17 11.55 5.19
C ALA A 282 14.79 11.06 4.74
N ALA A 283 14.62 9.74 4.58
CA ALA A 283 13.33 9.13 4.28
C ALA A 283 12.30 9.37 5.40
N VAL A 284 12.69 9.28 6.68
CA VAL A 284 11.86 9.61 7.84
C VAL A 284 11.35 11.04 7.74
N HIS A 285 12.25 11.99 7.48
CA HIS A 285 11.87 13.40 7.34
C HIS A 285 10.89 13.62 6.20
N ARG A 286 11.12 12.96 5.06
CA ARG A 286 10.24 13.06 3.89
C ARG A 286 8.88 12.43 4.10
N VAL A 287 8.82 11.23 4.67
CA VAL A 287 7.53 10.58 4.94
C VAL A 287 6.77 11.32 6.04
N TRP A 288 7.44 11.87 7.06
CA TRP A 288 6.80 12.77 8.03
C TRP A 288 6.13 13.96 7.33
N TRP A 289 6.85 14.61 6.40
CA TRP A 289 6.30 15.70 5.60
C TRP A 289 5.12 15.23 4.74
N GLU A 290 5.22 14.09 4.07
CA GLU A 290 4.10 13.49 3.33
C GLU A 290 2.90 13.26 4.25
N ARG A 291 3.08 12.69 5.45
CA ARG A 291 2.01 12.47 6.42
C ARG A 291 1.38 13.77 6.90
N LEU A 292 2.14 14.85 7.04
CA LEU A 292 1.60 16.16 7.37
C LEU A 292 0.66 16.71 6.29
N ASN A 293 0.97 16.44 5.02
CA ASN A 293 0.26 16.99 3.86
C ASN A 293 -0.79 16.02 3.25
N ASP A 294 -0.93 14.81 3.77
CA ASP A 294 -1.77 13.76 3.19
C ASP A 294 -3.17 13.70 3.82
N PHE A 295 -4.20 13.90 2.99
CA PHE A 295 -5.62 13.88 3.37
C PHE A 295 -6.45 12.91 2.53
N TRP A 296 -5.84 11.87 1.94
CA TRP A 296 -6.54 10.96 1.03
C TRP A 296 -7.81 10.33 1.62
N MET A 297 -7.81 9.97 2.91
CA MET A 297 -8.97 9.37 3.58
C MET A 297 -10.16 10.33 3.60
N LEU A 298 -9.91 11.61 3.88
CA LEU A 298 -10.95 12.65 3.87
C LEU A 298 -11.44 12.93 2.45
N ARG A 299 -10.54 12.92 1.46
CA ARG A 299 -10.92 13.05 0.05
C ARG A 299 -11.81 11.88 -0.39
N TRP A 300 -11.50 10.66 0.01
CA TRP A 300 -12.35 9.51 -0.32
C TRP A 300 -13.74 9.62 0.29
N ARG A 301 -13.83 9.93 1.58
CA ARG A 301 -15.11 10.10 2.23
C ARG A 301 -15.92 11.23 1.60
N TYR A 302 -15.34 12.43 1.48
CA TYR A 302 -16.09 13.65 1.11
C TYR A 302 -16.13 13.97 -0.39
N GLU A 303 -15.25 13.42 -1.21
CA GLU A 303 -15.27 13.60 -2.68
C GLU A 303 -15.85 12.38 -3.39
N ARG A 304 -15.65 11.18 -2.85
CA ARG A 304 -16.04 9.91 -3.50
C ARG A 304 -17.20 9.19 -2.80
N GLY A 305 -17.57 9.60 -1.58
CA GLY A 305 -18.56 8.89 -0.77
C GLY A 305 -18.10 7.49 -0.37
N ASP A 306 -16.79 7.26 -0.30
CA ASP A 306 -16.18 5.97 -0.01
C ASP A 306 -15.67 5.93 1.44
N HIS A 307 -16.31 5.07 2.23
CA HIS A 307 -16.10 4.97 3.68
C HIS A 307 -15.16 3.83 4.09
N ARG A 308 -14.59 3.10 3.13
CA ARG A 308 -13.75 1.91 3.43
C ARG A 308 -12.51 2.25 4.27
N ALA A 309 -12.01 3.47 4.13
CA ALA A 309 -10.84 3.95 4.86
C ALA A 309 -11.18 4.58 6.23
N ASP A 310 -12.46 4.85 6.52
CA ASP A 310 -12.87 5.59 7.71
C ASP A 310 -12.36 4.99 9.03
N PRO A 311 -12.35 3.65 9.23
CA PRO A 311 -11.83 3.05 10.46
C PRO A 311 -10.34 3.35 10.74
N GLN A 312 -9.56 3.71 9.72
CA GLN A 312 -8.12 4.01 9.88
C GLN A 312 -7.86 5.49 10.17
N PHE A 313 -8.82 6.37 9.88
CA PHE A 313 -8.64 7.81 9.98
C PHE A 313 -8.24 8.30 11.38
N PRO A 314 -8.82 7.80 12.50
CA PRO A 314 -8.45 8.29 13.83
C PRO A 314 -6.97 8.10 14.16
N ALA A 315 -6.44 6.89 13.96
CA ALA A 315 -5.04 6.60 14.24
C ALA A 315 -4.10 7.33 13.28
N ALA A 316 -4.42 7.33 11.97
CA ALA A 316 -3.58 7.97 10.95
C ALA A 316 -3.51 9.50 11.10
N SER A 317 -4.64 10.15 11.44
CA SER A 317 -4.68 11.60 11.64
C SER A 317 -3.99 12.05 12.93
N ALA A 318 -4.10 11.29 14.02
CA ALA A 318 -3.39 11.54 15.27
C ALA A 318 -1.87 11.30 15.15
N LEU A 319 -1.46 10.34 14.31
CA LEU A 319 -0.05 10.00 14.12
C LEU A 319 0.83 11.19 13.73
N ALA A 320 0.42 12.02 12.76
CA ALA A 320 1.31 13.10 12.33
C ALA A 320 1.52 14.17 13.42
N VAL A 321 0.55 14.34 14.32
CA VAL A 321 0.66 15.23 15.49
C VAL A 321 1.68 14.68 16.46
N TRP A 322 1.52 13.40 16.82
CA TRP A 322 2.44 12.73 17.73
C TRP A 322 3.86 12.65 17.16
N TRP A 323 4.00 12.26 15.89
CA TRP A 323 5.30 12.20 15.21
C TRP A 323 5.97 13.59 15.16
N THR A 324 5.22 14.67 14.96
CA THR A 324 5.81 16.02 15.00
C THR A 324 6.44 16.35 16.36
N LYS A 325 5.83 15.88 17.46
CA LYS A 325 6.36 16.05 18.82
C LYS A 325 7.53 15.10 19.10
N GLU A 326 7.41 13.83 18.69
CA GLU A 326 8.40 12.78 18.90
C GLU A 326 9.40 12.64 17.74
N TYR A 327 9.65 13.72 17.01
CA TYR A 327 10.40 13.69 15.74
C TYR A 327 11.78 13.05 15.88
N GLY A 328 12.53 13.41 16.94
CA GLY A 328 13.85 12.83 17.23
C GLY A 328 13.76 11.33 17.47
N ALA A 329 12.89 10.90 18.40
CA ALA A 329 12.72 9.50 18.75
C ALA A 329 12.29 8.62 17.55
N VAL A 330 11.43 9.14 16.67
CA VAL A 330 11.06 8.43 15.44
C VAL A 330 12.25 8.33 14.50
N ARG A 331 12.99 9.41 14.27
CA ARG A 331 14.20 9.40 13.42
C ARG A 331 15.22 8.39 13.92
N ASP A 332 15.50 8.40 15.21
CA ASP A 332 16.49 7.53 15.84
C ASP A 332 16.05 6.07 15.77
N ALA A 333 14.75 5.78 15.88
CA ALA A 333 14.23 4.43 15.69
C ALA A 333 14.49 3.83 14.29
N PHE A 334 14.66 4.66 13.24
CA PHE A 334 15.02 4.18 11.91
C PHE A 334 16.53 4.23 11.62
N ALA A 335 17.24 5.21 12.19
CA ALA A 335 18.63 5.50 11.86
C ALA A 335 19.65 4.76 12.76
N GLU A 336 19.30 4.41 14.00
CA GLU A 336 20.18 3.71 14.95
C GLU A 336 20.15 2.17 14.81
#